data_AF-A0A8X6SI21-F1
#
_entry.id   AF-A0A8X6SI21-F1
#
_cell.length_a   1.000
_cell.length_b   1.000
_cell.length_c   1.000
_cell.angle_alpha   90.00
_cell.angle_beta   90.00
_cell.angle_gamma   90.00
#
_symmetry.space_group_name_H-M   'P 1'
#
loop_
_entity.id
_entity.type
_entity.pdbx_description
1 polymer ?
#
loop_
_entity_poly.entity_id
_entity_poly.type
_entity_poly.pdbx_seq_one_letter_code
_entity_poly.pdbx_strand_id
1 'polypeptide(L)'
;MITNFFIPELNNHDVQELWFQQDGATCHTARATIDLLKDTFGDRLISRFGPVNWPPRSCDLTPLDYFLWGYVKSLVYADKPQTLDHLEGNIRRIENWTSRLDYIRASHGSHMPEIIFKM
;
A
#
# COMPACT_ATOMS: atom_id res chain seq x y z
N MET A 1 -7.49 4.01 13.65
CA MET A 1 -7.16 3.15 12.48
C MET A 1 -5.93 2.30 12.76
N ILE A 2 -4.77 2.88 13.11
CA ILE A 2 -3.55 2.09 13.39
C ILE A 2 -3.72 1.12 14.57
N THR A 3 -4.10 1.62 15.75
CA THR A 3 -4.24 0.80 16.98
C THR A 3 -5.44 -0.14 16.97
N ASN A 4 -6.56 0.30 16.38
CA ASN A 4 -7.85 -0.38 16.52
C ASN A 4 -8.19 -1.30 15.34
N PHE A 5 -7.42 -1.25 14.26
CA PHE A 5 -7.67 -2.04 13.05
C PHE A 5 -6.37 -2.62 12.51
N PHE A 6 -5.41 -1.78 12.09
CA PHE A 6 -4.21 -2.24 11.40
C PHE A 6 -3.33 -3.16 12.23
N ILE A 7 -2.92 -2.75 13.44
CA ILE A 7 -2.05 -3.58 14.31
C ILE A 7 -2.74 -4.91 14.69
N PRO A 8 -4.03 -4.93 15.10
CA PRO A 8 -4.73 -6.18 15.35
C PRO A 8 -4.74 -7.19 14.19
N GLU A 9 -4.82 -6.73 12.94
CA GLU A 9 -4.76 -7.61 11.76
C GLU A 9 -3.39 -8.28 11.58
N LEU A 10 -2.34 -7.72 12.18
CA LEU A 10 -0.98 -8.28 12.15
C LEU A 10 -0.74 -9.35 13.22
N ASN A 11 -1.72 -9.63 14.12
CA ASN A 11 -1.54 -10.56 15.23
C ASN A 11 -1.14 -11.99 14.81
N ASN A 12 -1.43 -12.38 13.56
CA ASN A 12 -1.05 -13.68 12.99
C ASN A 12 0.34 -13.68 12.34
N HIS A 13 1.07 -12.57 12.40
CA HIS A 13 2.38 -12.37 11.79
C HIS A 13 3.42 -11.99 12.85
N ASP A 14 4.67 -12.39 12.62
CA ASP A 14 5.76 -11.87 13.44
C ASP A 14 6.09 -10.44 12.99
N VAL A 15 5.54 -9.46 13.71
CA VAL A 15 5.77 -8.04 13.48
C VAL A 15 7.27 -7.69 13.59
N GLN A 16 8.07 -8.51 14.28
CA GLN A 16 9.52 -8.31 14.37
C GLN A 16 10.27 -8.67 13.08
N GLU A 17 9.64 -9.35 12.14
CA GLU A 17 10.21 -9.65 10.83
C GLU A 17 9.67 -8.71 9.72
N LEU A 18 8.66 -7.89 10.03
CA LEU A 18 8.01 -7.03 9.06
C LEU A 18 8.67 -5.65 8.95
N TRP A 19 8.74 -5.16 7.72
CA TRP A 19 9.07 -3.78 7.40
C TRP A 19 7.79 -3.00 7.12
N PHE A 20 7.64 -1.84 7.77
CA PHE A 20 6.54 -0.93 7.50
C PHE A 20 7.03 0.26 6.67
N GLN A 21 6.33 0.56 5.59
CA GLN A 21 6.62 1.69 4.71
C GLN A 21 5.38 2.57 4.58
N GLN A 22 5.56 3.88 4.76
CA GLN A 22 4.55 4.89 4.46
C GLN A 22 5.19 6.09 3.77
N ASP A 23 4.39 6.87 3.05
CA ASP A 23 4.88 8.05 2.33
C ASP A 23 5.19 9.23 3.27
N GLY A 24 5.57 10.36 2.69
CA GLY A 24 5.89 11.58 3.41
C GLY A 24 4.71 12.55 3.59
N ALA A 25 3.46 12.14 3.36
CA ALA A 25 2.32 13.05 3.46
C ALA A 25 2.13 13.54 4.91
N THR A 26 1.75 14.81 5.08
CA THR A 26 1.76 15.47 6.40
C THR A 26 0.92 14.73 7.44
N CYS A 27 -0.23 14.17 7.04
CA CYS A 27 -1.11 13.37 7.91
C CYS A 27 -0.46 12.08 8.44
N HIS A 28 0.58 11.55 7.78
CA HIS A 28 1.27 10.31 8.15
C HIS A 28 2.56 10.56 8.96
N THR A 29 2.96 11.82 9.11
CA THR A 29 4.25 12.22 9.70
C THR A 29 4.12 12.93 11.04
N ALA A 30 2.91 12.93 11.61
CA ALA A 30 2.68 13.40 12.97
C ALA A 30 3.55 12.61 13.95
N ARG A 31 4.19 13.29 14.89
CA ARG A 31 5.16 12.68 15.80
C ARG A 31 4.58 11.52 16.61
N ALA A 32 3.36 11.69 17.15
CA ALA A 32 2.65 10.62 17.85
C ALA A 32 2.41 9.37 17.00
N THR A 33 2.15 9.54 15.70
CA THR A 33 1.98 8.42 14.76
C THR A 33 3.30 7.72 14.49
N ILE A 34 4.38 8.48 14.27
CA ILE A 34 5.72 7.93 14.06
C ILE A 34 6.22 7.19 15.30
N ASP A 35 6.02 7.74 16.49
CA ASP A 35 6.43 7.12 17.75
C ASP A 35 5.67 5.80 17.97
N LEU A 36 4.35 5.77 17.75
CA LEU A 36 3.56 4.53 17.79
C LEU A 36 4.04 3.46 16.81
N LEU A 37 4.41 3.87 15.58
CA LEU A 37 4.93 2.94 14.58
C LEU A 37 6.34 2.45 14.94
N LYS A 38 7.18 3.29 15.55
CA LYS A 38 8.50 2.88 16.07
C LYS A 38 8.36 1.88 17.21
N ASP A 39 7.40 2.06 18.11
CA ASP A 39 7.15 1.10 19.20
C ASP A 39 6.72 -0.27 18.65
N THR A 40 6.04 -0.28 17.51
CA THR A 40 5.54 -1.51 16.87
C THR A 40 6.60 -2.19 15.98
N PHE A 41 7.29 -1.43 15.14
CA PHE A 41 8.17 -1.95 14.08
C PHE A 41 9.68 -1.71 14.33
N GLY A 42 10.05 -0.98 15.39
CA GLY A 42 11.44 -0.65 15.73
C GLY A 42 12.15 0.10 14.60
N ASP A 43 13.37 -0.35 14.28
CA ASP A 43 14.20 0.21 13.20
C ASP A 43 13.72 -0.14 11.78
N ARG A 44 12.70 -1.01 11.66
CA ARG A 44 12.15 -1.47 10.37
C ARG A 44 11.01 -0.56 9.86
N LEU A 45 11.13 0.73 10.12
CA LEU A 45 10.18 1.75 9.71
C LEU A 45 10.80 2.67 8.65
N ILE A 46 10.22 2.61 7.45
CA ILE A 46 10.54 3.50 6.33
C ILE A 46 9.48 4.60 6.28
N SER A 47 9.85 5.81 6.68
CA SER A 47 8.94 6.95 6.70
C SER A 47 9.70 8.27 6.78
N ARG A 48 9.06 9.38 6.46
CA ARG A 48 9.61 10.70 6.78
C ARG A 48 9.68 10.83 8.32
N PHE A 49 10.87 11.07 8.84
CA PHE A 49 11.22 11.07 10.29
C PHE A 49 11.26 9.67 10.97
N GLY A 50 11.15 8.60 10.19
CA GLY A 50 11.44 7.24 10.65
C GLY A 50 12.95 6.94 10.73
N PRO A 51 13.33 5.77 11.27
CA PRO A 51 14.70 5.27 11.27
C PRO A 51 15.32 5.21 9.87
N VAL A 52 14.53 4.78 8.87
CA VAL A 52 14.90 4.87 7.46
C VAL A 52 14.10 5.99 6.81
N ASN A 53 14.80 7.02 6.34
CA ASN A 53 14.14 8.23 5.84
C ASN A 53 13.54 8.01 4.44
N TRP A 54 12.25 8.32 4.28
CA TRP A 54 11.59 8.32 2.98
C TRP A 54 11.77 9.66 2.26
N PRO A 55 12.24 9.67 1.00
CA PRO A 55 12.43 10.90 0.26
C PRO A 55 11.11 11.66 -0.01
N PRO A 56 11.13 13.00 0.00
CA PRO A 56 9.95 13.81 -0.28
C PRO A 56 9.51 13.67 -1.75
N ARG A 57 8.19 13.58 -1.97
CA ARG A 57 7.57 13.53 -3.32
C ARG A 57 7.94 12.28 -4.14
N SER A 58 8.26 11.18 -3.48
CA SER A 58 8.57 9.90 -4.13
C SER A 58 7.37 8.94 -4.18
N CYS A 59 6.26 9.39 -4.77
CA CYS A 59 5.10 8.52 -5.00
C CYS A 59 5.40 7.41 -6.03
N ASP A 60 6.39 7.62 -6.89
CA ASP A 60 6.95 6.62 -7.80
C ASP A 60 7.63 5.45 -7.08
N LEU A 61 8.03 5.64 -5.83
CA LEU A 61 8.70 4.62 -5.03
C LEU A 61 7.73 3.80 -4.17
N THR A 62 6.48 4.23 -3.98
CA THR A 62 5.51 3.42 -3.23
C THR A 62 4.96 2.34 -4.16
N PRO A 63 5.06 1.04 -3.82
CA PRO A 63 4.51 -0.02 -4.67
C PRO A 63 3.00 0.14 -4.89
N LEU A 64 2.29 0.74 -3.93
CA LEU A 64 0.85 0.99 -4.03
C LEU A 64 0.52 2.03 -5.11
N ASP A 65 1.20 3.18 -5.14
CA ASP A 65 0.90 4.24 -6.10
C ASP A 65 1.49 3.94 -7.48
N TYR A 66 2.70 3.37 -7.54
CA TYR A 66 3.33 2.98 -8.81
C TYR A 66 2.56 1.88 -9.54
N PHE A 67 2.05 0.88 -8.80
CA PHE A 67 1.57 -0.36 -9.41
C PHE A 67 0.11 -0.66 -9.08
N LEU A 68 -0.25 -0.66 -7.80
CA LEU A 68 -1.52 -1.19 -7.34
C LEU A 68 -2.67 -0.33 -7.86
N TRP A 69 -2.67 0.96 -7.54
CA TRP A 69 -3.82 1.83 -7.74
C TRP A 69 -4.21 2.02 -9.21
N GLY A 70 -3.24 1.98 -10.13
CA GLY A 70 -3.52 1.99 -11.57
C GLY A 70 -4.32 0.75 -12.00
N TYR A 71 -3.92 -0.43 -11.55
CA TYR A 71 -4.63 -1.68 -11.85
C TYR A 71 -5.98 -1.74 -11.14
N VAL A 72 -6.06 -1.39 -9.84
CA VAL A 72 -7.33 -1.30 -9.09
C VAL A 72 -8.31 -0.44 -9.88
N LYS A 73 -7.88 0.76 -10.27
CA LYS A 73 -8.74 1.71 -10.98
C LYS A 73 -9.20 1.13 -12.31
N SER A 74 -8.34 0.43 -13.06
CA SER A 74 -8.75 -0.20 -14.33
C SER A 74 -9.85 -1.25 -14.15
N LEU A 75 -9.82 -2.01 -13.06
CA LEU A 75 -10.85 -3.01 -12.75
C LEU A 75 -12.12 -2.37 -12.21
N VAL A 76 -12.00 -1.48 -11.22
CA VAL A 76 -13.12 -0.85 -10.53
C VAL A 76 -13.99 -0.04 -11.50
N TYR A 77 -13.37 0.62 -12.48
CA TYR A 77 -14.06 1.49 -13.44
C TYR A 77 -14.36 0.81 -14.80
N ALA A 78 -14.10 -0.50 -14.95
CA ALA A 78 -14.27 -1.22 -16.22
C ALA A 78 -15.71 -1.14 -16.75
N ASP A 79 -16.69 -1.21 -15.85
CA ASP A 79 -18.13 -1.15 -16.14
C ASP A 79 -18.74 0.25 -15.97
N LYS A 80 -17.92 1.27 -15.69
CA LYS A 80 -18.31 2.68 -15.53
C LYS A 80 -19.42 2.85 -14.47
N PRO A 81 -19.15 2.58 -13.19
CA PRO A 81 -20.15 2.66 -12.14
C PRO A 81 -20.70 4.09 -12.03
N GLN A 82 -22.03 4.22 -11.92
CA GLN A 82 -22.73 5.51 -11.84
C GLN A 82 -23.18 5.86 -10.42
N THR A 83 -23.01 4.94 -9.46
CA THR A 83 -23.41 5.11 -8.06
C THR A 83 -22.29 4.68 -7.14
N LEU A 84 -22.30 5.21 -5.91
CA LEU A 84 -21.34 4.82 -4.87
C LEU A 84 -21.49 3.33 -4.52
N ASP A 85 -22.71 2.82 -4.42
CA ASP A 85 -22.96 1.41 -4.11
C ASP A 85 -22.33 0.47 -5.14
N HIS A 86 -22.40 0.84 -6.43
CA HIS A 86 -21.80 0.04 -7.49
C HIS A 86 -20.27 0.12 -7.45
N LEU A 87 -19.72 1.31 -7.18
CA LEU A 87 -18.30 1.52 -7.01
C LEU A 87 -17.74 0.71 -5.82
N GLU A 88 -18.43 0.73 -4.67
CA GLU A 88 -18.07 -0.06 -3.49
C GLU A 88 -18.17 -1.56 -3.76
N GLY A 89 -19.22 -1.99 -4.46
CA GLY A 89 -19.38 -3.37 -4.91
C GLY A 89 -18.20 -3.83 -5.76
N ASN A 90 -17.73 -2.98 -6.69
CA ASN A 90 -16.59 -3.28 -7.53
C ASN A 90 -15.27 -3.33 -6.73
N ILE A 91 -15.05 -2.42 -5.78
CA ILE A 91 -13.87 -2.47 -4.90
C ILE A 91 -13.85 -3.77 -4.10
N ARG A 92 -14.99 -4.18 -3.51
CA ARG A 92 -15.09 -5.42 -2.72
C ARG A 92 -14.87 -6.68 -3.55
N ARG A 93 -15.25 -6.67 -4.83
CA ARG A 93 -15.08 -7.81 -5.75
C ARG A 93 -13.65 -8.01 -6.22
N ILE A 94 -12.74 -7.05 -6.00
CA ILE A 94 -11.33 -7.28 -6.27
C ILE A 94 -10.74 -8.11 -5.12
N GLU A 95 -11.14 -9.38 -5.10
CA GLU A 95 -10.56 -10.39 -4.24
C GLU A 95 -9.27 -10.91 -4.87
N ASN A 96 -8.22 -10.92 -4.06
CA ASN A 96 -6.94 -11.56 -4.30
C ASN A 96 -5.88 -10.73 -5.07
N TRP A 97 -5.53 -9.58 -4.48
CA TRP A 97 -4.27 -8.86 -4.75
C TRP A 97 -3.01 -9.72 -4.57
N THR A 98 -3.09 -10.72 -3.70
CA THR A 98 -2.04 -11.70 -3.41
C THR A 98 -1.58 -12.43 -4.67
N SER A 99 -2.50 -12.85 -5.54
CA SER A 99 -2.13 -13.50 -6.82
C SER A 99 -1.28 -12.62 -7.74
N ARG A 100 -1.45 -11.30 -7.66
CA ARG A 100 -0.68 -10.34 -8.47
C ARG A 100 0.68 -10.04 -7.84
N LEU A 101 0.77 -10.01 -6.51
CA LEU A 101 2.04 -9.95 -5.79
C LEU A 101 2.87 -11.23 -6.00
N ASP A 102 2.21 -12.39 -6.02
CA ASP A 102 2.83 -13.68 -6.33
C ASP A 102 3.39 -13.69 -7.76
N TYR A 103 2.67 -13.13 -8.73
CA TYR A 103 3.17 -12.93 -10.10
C TYR A 103 4.40 -12.01 -10.14
N ILE A 104 4.41 -10.89 -9.42
CA ILE A 104 5.59 -9.99 -9.36
C ILE A 104 6.79 -10.72 -8.73
N ARG A 105 6.55 -11.45 -7.64
CA ARG A 105 7.58 -12.23 -6.97
C ARG A 105 8.16 -13.31 -7.88
N ALA A 106 7.31 -14.02 -8.62
CA ALA A 106 7.71 -15.04 -9.58
C ALA A 106 8.41 -14.45 -10.82
N SER A 107 8.05 -13.22 -11.20
CA SER A 107 8.58 -12.53 -12.37
C SER A 107 9.82 -11.66 -12.05
N HIS A 108 10.34 -11.72 -10.82
CA HIS A 108 11.48 -10.94 -10.33
C HIS A 108 11.35 -9.43 -10.59
N GLY A 109 10.13 -8.90 -10.50
CA GLY A 109 9.87 -7.48 -10.77
C GLY A 109 9.91 -7.08 -12.25
N SER A 110 9.85 -8.04 -13.19
CA SER A 110 9.72 -7.71 -14.61
C SER A 110 8.38 -7.02 -14.92
N HIS A 111 8.44 -6.08 -15.86
CA HIS A 111 7.35 -5.16 -16.18
C HIS A 111 6.13 -5.86 -16.78
N MET A 112 4.96 -5.27 -16.51
CA MET A 112 3.65 -5.74 -16.97
C MET A 112 3.46 -5.48 -18.47
N PRO A 113 3.45 -6.49 -19.34
CA PRO A 113 3.19 -6.29 -20.77
C PRO A 113 1.75 -5.85 -21.06
N GLU A 114 0.85 -5.97 -20.08
CA GLU A 114 -0.59 -5.73 -20.26
C GLU A 114 -1.07 -4.37 -19.72
N ILE A 115 -0.23 -3.62 -19.01
CA ILE A 115 -0.57 -2.27 -18.54
C ILE A 115 0.12 -1.24 -19.44
N ILE A 116 -0.68 -0.61 -20.30
CA ILE A 116 -0.25 0.57 -21.05
C ILE A 116 -0.44 1.79 -20.14
N PHE A 117 0.67 2.34 -19.64
CA PHE A 117 0.67 3.68 -19.06
C PHE A 117 0.53 4.68 -20.21
N LYS A 118 -0.69 5.19 -20.44
CA LYS A 118 -0.86 6.37 -21.28
C LYS A 118 -0.35 7.58 -20.52
N MET A 119 0.73 8.16 -21.02
CA MET A 119 1.25 9.47 -20.64
C MET A 119 0.37 10.58 -21.25
#